data_AF-A0A7G9YMK4-F1
#
_entry.id   AF-A0A7G9YMK4-F1
#
_cell.length_a   1.000
_cell.length_b   1.000
_cell.length_c   1.000
_cell.angle_alpha   90.00
_cell.angle_beta   90.00
_cell.angle_gamma   90.00
#
_symmetry.space_group_name_H-M   'P 1'
#
loop_
_entity.id
_entity.type
_entity.pdbx_description
1 polymer ?
#
loop_
_entity_poly.entity_id
_entity_poly.type
_entity_poly.pdbx_seq_one_letter_code
_entity_poly.pdbx_strand_id
1 'polypeptide(L)'
;MKKAKVVDLIPLLKEAFETALGDNVWAHLSAVGNCLRRLDPGFDPRSYGCKQLYLLVKAHSDLFELKNINMNNGTDVFYIKIKY
;
A
#
# COMPACT_ATOMS: atom_id res chain seq x y z
N MET A 1 -19.47 -8.40 -19.82
CA MET A 1 -18.95 -7.37 -18.90
C MET A 1 -18.14 -8.07 -17.82
N LYS A 2 -16.81 -7.89 -17.80
CA LYS A 2 -15.95 -8.54 -16.80
C LYS A 2 -16.25 -7.91 -15.45
N LYS A 3 -16.84 -8.66 -14.51
CA LYS A 3 -16.90 -8.25 -13.10
C LYS A 3 -15.46 -7.97 -12.70
N ALA A 4 -15.14 -6.71 -12.42
CA ALA A 4 -13.83 -6.36 -11.89
C ALA A 4 -13.63 -7.23 -10.65
N LYS A 5 -12.53 -7.97 -10.67
CA LYS A 5 -12.15 -8.91 -9.62
C LYS A 5 -11.93 -8.05 -8.37
N VAL A 6 -12.96 -7.95 -7.52
CA VAL A 6 -12.83 -7.47 -6.14
C VAL A 6 -12.06 -8.56 -5.40
N VAL A 7 -10.79 -8.74 -5.76
CA VAL A 7 -9.84 -9.37 -4.86
C VAL A 7 -9.85 -8.42 -3.69
N ASP A 8 -10.38 -8.87 -2.55
CA ASP A 8 -10.59 -8.02 -1.40
C ASP A 8 -9.32 -7.19 -1.13
N LEU A 9 -9.48 -5.86 -1.20
CA LEU A 9 -8.36 -4.91 -1.13
C LEU A 9 -7.51 -5.15 0.12
N ILE A 10 -8.16 -5.49 1.24
CA ILE A 10 -7.51 -5.64 2.53
C ILE A 10 -6.56 -6.86 2.55
N PRO A 11 -6.99 -8.09 2.23
CA PRO A 11 -6.09 -9.22 2.02
C PRO A 11 -4.93 -8.90 1.07
N LEU A 12 -5.21 -8.25 -0.06
CA LEU A 12 -4.18 -7.90 -1.05
C LEU A 12 -3.15 -6.91 -0.48
N LEU A 13 -3.59 -5.87 0.25
CA LEU A 13 -2.69 -4.93 0.93
C LEU A 13 -1.84 -5.60 2.01
N LYS A 14 -2.43 -6.52 2.78
CA LYS A 14 -1.71 -7.27 3.82
C LYS A 14 -0.64 -8.18 3.20
N GLU A 15 -0.97 -8.95 2.18
CA GLU A 15 -0.02 -9.85 1.51
C GLU A 15 1.14 -9.07 0.86
N ALA A 16 0.83 -7.95 0.18
CA ALA A 16 1.84 -7.08 -0.39
C ALA A 16 2.71 -6.43 0.70
N PHE A 17 2.13 -6.09 1.85
CA PHE A 17 2.88 -5.58 3.00
C PHE A 17 3.84 -6.62 3.56
N GLU A 18 3.37 -7.83 3.88
CA GLU A 18 4.21 -8.91 4.42
C GLU A 18 5.37 -9.25 3.47
N THR A 19 5.10 -9.27 2.16
CA THR A 19 6.14 -9.49 1.14
C THR A 19 7.17 -8.35 1.12
N ALA A 20 6.75 -7.11 1.34
CA ALA A 20 7.61 -5.93 1.33
C ALA A 20 8.30 -5.66 2.67
N LEU A 21 7.82 -6.27 3.76
CA LEU A 21 8.32 -6.09 5.12
C LEU A 21 9.73 -6.68 5.26
N GLY A 22 9.92 -7.91 4.76
CA GLY A 22 11.14 -8.68 4.99
C GLY A 22 11.41 -8.82 6.49
N ASP A 23 12.64 -8.51 6.92
CA ASP A 23 13.06 -8.56 8.33
C ASP A 23 12.83 -7.23 9.10
N ASN A 24 12.08 -6.29 8.54
CA ASN A 24 11.84 -4.98 9.14
C ASN A 24 10.51 -4.93 9.90
N VAL A 25 10.29 -3.84 10.65
CA VAL A 25 9.00 -3.55 11.31
C VAL A 25 8.12 -2.59 10.50
N TRP A 26 8.74 -1.85 9.58
CA TRP A 26 8.09 -0.88 8.70
C TRP A 26 8.44 -1.20 7.26
N ALA A 27 7.44 -1.29 6.39
CA ALA A 27 7.63 -1.52 4.97
C ALA A 27 7.64 -0.20 4.21
N HIS A 28 8.55 -0.05 3.24
CA HIS A 28 8.52 1.07 2.29
C HIS A 28 7.25 1.00 1.43
N LEU A 29 6.47 2.08 1.36
CA LEU A 29 5.23 2.09 0.58
C LEU A 29 5.45 1.87 -0.92
N SER A 30 6.60 2.31 -1.45
CA SER A 30 7.00 2.02 -2.83
C SER A 30 7.22 0.52 -3.07
N ALA A 31 7.84 -0.19 -2.13
CA ALA A 31 8.03 -1.63 -2.18
C ALA A 31 6.69 -2.38 -2.08
N VAL A 32 5.79 -1.92 -1.19
CA VAL A 32 4.41 -2.43 -1.11
C VAL A 32 3.68 -2.25 -2.44
N GLY A 33 3.77 -1.07 -3.05
CA GLY A 33 3.19 -0.80 -4.38
C GLY A 33 3.73 -1.70 -5.49
N ASN A 34 5.01 -2.06 -5.43
CA ASN A 34 5.60 -3.01 -6.37
C ASN A 34 5.10 -4.44 -6.13
N CYS A 35 4.95 -4.86 -4.87
CA CYS A 35 4.38 -6.16 -4.53
C CYS A 35 2.91 -6.24 -4.95
N LEU A 36 2.11 -5.19 -4.72
CA LEU A 36 0.72 -5.10 -5.17
C LEU A 36 0.59 -5.35 -6.67
N ARG A 37 1.41 -4.70 -7.50
CA ARG A 37 1.39 -4.90 -8.96
C ARG A 37 1.87 -6.29 -9.40
N ARG A 38 2.66 -6.99 -8.58
CA ARG A 38 3.05 -8.38 -8.86
C ARG A 38 1.92 -9.35 -8.53
N LEU A 39 1.20 -9.13 -7.43
CA LEU A 39 0.07 -9.95 -7.00
C LEU A 39 -1.17 -9.69 -7.88
N ASP A 40 -1.40 -8.43 -8.22
CA ASP A 40 -2.46 -7.99 -9.12
C ASP A 40 -1.90 -6.96 -10.13
N PRO A 41 -1.53 -7.40 -11.35
CA PRO A 41 -1.07 -6.50 -12.41
C PRO A 41 -2.08 -5.42 -12.82
N GLY A 42 -3.37 -5.60 -12.50
CA GLY A 42 -4.43 -4.62 -12.74
C GLY A 42 -4.63 -3.63 -11.59
N PHE A 43 -3.86 -3.74 -10.51
CA PHE A 43 -4.02 -2.91 -9.33
C PHE A 43 -3.80 -1.42 -9.65
N ASP A 44 -4.81 -0.62 -9.35
CA ASP A 44 -4.76 0.84 -9.43
C ASP A 44 -5.49 1.46 -8.23
N PRO A 45 -4.83 2.28 -7.39
CA PRO A 45 -5.48 2.98 -6.28
C PRO A 45 -6.71 3.80 -6.70
N ARG A 46 -6.75 4.27 -7.95
CA ARG A 46 -7.86 5.07 -8.49
C ARG A 46 -9.14 4.25 -8.64
N SER A 47 -9.03 2.94 -8.86
CA SER A 47 -10.17 2.01 -8.85
C SER A 47 -10.82 1.92 -7.46
N TYR A 48 -10.11 2.35 -6.42
CA TYR A 48 -10.58 2.45 -5.03
C TYR A 48 -10.82 3.90 -4.59
N GLY A 49 -10.96 4.84 -5.54
CA GLY A 49 -11.27 6.25 -5.26
C GLY A 49 -10.09 7.09 -4.77
N CYS A 50 -8.87 6.55 -4.75
CA CYS A 50 -7.68 7.25 -4.25
C CYS A 50 -6.72 7.59 -5.39
N LYS A 51 -6.28 8.85 -5.46
CA LYS A 51 -5.34 9.30 -6.52
C LYS A 51 -3.94 8.70 -6.36
N GLN A 52 -3.56 8.31 -5.14
CA GLN A 52 -2.24 7.82 -4.80
C GLN A 52 -2.36 6.70 -3.77
N LEU A 53 -1.39 5.77 -3.78
CA LEU A 53 -1.39 4.63 -2.86
C LEU A 53 -1.34 5.05 -1.38
N TYR A 54 -0.61 6.11 -1.04
CA TYR A 54 -0.55 6.57 0.36
C TYR A 54 -1.91 7.05 0.86
N LEU A 55 -2.74 7.64 -0.02
CA LEU A 55 -4.11 8.04 0.32
C LEU A 55 -4.99 6.81 0.57
N LEU A 56 -4.81 5.76 -0.23
CA LEU A 56 -5.54 4.50 -0.04
C LEU A 56 -5.17 3.84 1.28
N VAL A 57 -3.89 3.80 1.63
CA VAL A 57 -3.47 3.28 2.94
C VAL A 57 -3.94 4.19 4.07
N LYS A 58 -3.84 5.51 3.90
CA LYS A 58 -4.33 6.49 4.90
C LYS A 58 -5.84 6.36 5.15
N ALA A 59 -6.62 6.01 4.13
CA ALA A 59 -8.06 5.76 4.26
C ALA A 59 -8.37 4.52 5.13
N HIS A 60 -7.40 3.62 5.30
CA HIS A 60 -7.47 2.42 6.15
C HIS A 60 -6.55 2.56 7.37
N SER A 61 -6.58 3.74 8.01
CA SER A 61 -5.75 4.04 9.18
C SER A 61 -6.09 3.21 10.43
N ASP A 62 -7.23 2.52 10.42
CA ASP A 62 -7.62 1.51 11.39
C ASP A 62 -6.73 0.26 11.29
N LEU A 63 -6.28 -0.09 10.08
CA LEU A 63 -5.43 -1.26 9.82
C LEU A 63 -3.95 -0.92 9.71
N PHE A 64 -3.62 0.28 9.23
CA PHE A 64 -2.25 0.67 8.94
C PHE A 64 -1.83 1.92 9.71
N GLU A 65 -0.60 1.92 10.19
CA GLU A 65 0.11 3.12 10.57
C GLU A 65 0.91 3.63 9.35
N LEU A 66 0.84 4.94 9.08
CA LEU A 66 1.53 5.57 7.96
C LEU A 66 2.52 6.61 8.50
N LYS A 67 3.78 6.47 8.15
CA LYS A 67 4.84 7.43 8.44
C LYS A 67 5.30 8.10 7.14
N ASN A 68 5.32 9.43 7.12
CA ASN A 68 5.92 10.22 6.05
C ASN A 68 7.28 10.74 6.54
N ILE A 69 8.29 10.60 5.69
CA ILE A 69 9.61 11.20 5.88
C ILE A 69 9.83 12.14 4.70
N ASN A 70 9.81 13.44 4.97
CA ASN A 70 10.17 14.45 3.99
C ASN A 70 11.70 14.52 3.89
N MET A 71 12.24 14.21 2.72
CA MET A 71 13.65 14.34 2.44
C MET A 71 13.96 15.79 2.07
N ASN A 72 15.14 16.29 2.45
CA ASN A 72 15.58 17.68 2.19
C ASN A 72 15.56 18.11 0.71
N ASN A 73 15.39 17.16 -0.22
CA ASN A 73 15.26 17.40 -1.65
C ASN A 73 13.79 17.55 -2.12
N GLY A 74 12.82 17.65 -1.20
CA GLY A 74 11.39 17.75 -1.49
C GLY A 74 10.72 16.42 -1.83
N THR A 75 11.42 15.29 -1.67
CA THR A 75 10.84 13.95 -1.90
C THR A 75 10.23 13.40 -0.62
N ASP A 76 8.97 12.98 -0.69
CA ASP A 76 8.33 12.25 0.41
C ASP A 76 8.56 10.74 0.29
N VAL A 77 9.08 10.14 1.36
CA VAL A 77 9.17 8.68 1.50
C VAL A 77 8.15 8.23 2.54
N PHE A 78 7.26 7.33 2.12
CA PHE A 78 6.24 6.77 3.00
C PHE A 78 6.62 5.37 3.46
N TYR A 79 6.37 5.10 4.73
CA TYR A 79 6.46 3.79 5.34
C TYR A 79 5.13 3.42 5.95
N ILE A 80 4.82 2.13 5.95
CA ILE A 80 3.61 1.62 6.57
C ILE A 80 3.93 0.48 7.53
N LYS A 81 3.04 0.24 8.49
CA LYS A 81 3.07 -0.88 9.42
C LYS A 81 1.63 -1.35 9.67
N ILE A 82 1.41 -2.66 9.78
CA ILE A 82 0.11 -3.21 10.20
C ILE A 82 -0.09 -3.00 11.71
N LYS A 83 -1.29 -2.56 12.07
CA LYS A 83 -1.79 -2.53 13.45
C LYS A 83 -2.43 -3.88 13.74
N TYR A 84 -1.97 -4.54 14.79
CA TYR A 84 -2.55 -5.78 15.33
C TYR A 84 -3.56 -5.45 16.41
#